data_AF-A0A432S1Y9-F1
#
_entry.id   AF-A0A432S1Y9-F1
#
_cell.length_a   1.000
_cell.length_b   1.000
_cell.length_c   1.000
_cell.angle_alpha   90.00
_cell.angle_beta   90.00
_cell.angle_gamma   90.00
#
_symmetry.space_group_name_H-M   'P 1'
#
loop_
_entity.id
_entity.type
_entity.pdbx_description
1 polymer ?
#
loop_
_entity_poly.entity_id
_entity_poly.type
_entity_poly.pdbx_seq_one_letter_code
_entity_poly.pdbx_strand_id
1 'polypeptide(L)'
;MRKRIINLVALGLFIGFSTTFGSGLDIIDTIVNKEKRLQKKVPKEDIETALNSAHGMNRIIIEAIYKTGVANDGKITPADIREINKYILENYKDEWAVLHGDDEENEETGFHLIQKDGAKIKLFGKNAINKVFDGIYHLGFPIIGKRLTNEDGNKNAKIKNVAFWLNKLLEKDIKNGDLYNPDVEEIKGETGTGLDKVIDIIFNDEGLQLKCSTGDLREAAKSANEMNKIIVEAVNAVGAMDDGKITKEEVLAINRYIVENYGNIWEKLHGDDEEGQETGFHKVVKDGSKTKLFGKNAINKVFDGIYHLGFPIDKRRLTNEDGNRNVPIKKVAKWLTKLLSE
;
A
#
# COMPACT_ATOMS: atom_id res chain seq x y z
N MET A 1 25.19 46.36 -24.69
CA MET A 1 23.74 46.48 -24.46
C MET A 1 23.08 45.16 -24.88
N ARG A 2 23.00 44.16 -23.98
CA ARG A 2 22.41 42.84 -24.24
C ARG A 2 21.09 42.75 -23.46
N LYS A 3 19.96 42.64 -24.18
CA LYS A 3 18.62 42.42 -23.62
C LYS A 3 18.55 41.01 -23.04
N ARG A 4 18.31 40.89 -21.73
CA ARG A 4 17.86 39.64 -21.10
C ARG A 4 16.33 39.62 -21.15
N ILE A 5 15.81 38.62 -21.85
CA ILE A 5 14.39 38.26 -21.87
C ILE A 5 14.08 37.65 -20.51
N ILE A 6 13.18 38.29 -19.76
CA ILE A 6 12.61 37.76 -18.52
C ILE A 6 11.48 36.82 -18.96
N ASN A 7 11.68 35.52 -18.84
CA ASN A 7 10.59 34.55 -18.95
C ASN A 7 9.76 34.60 -17.67
N LEU A 8 8.57 35.19 -17.80
CA LEU A 8 7.47 35.07 -16.84
C LEU A 8 7.00 33.61 -16.87
N VAL A 9 7.33 32.82 -15.85
CA VAL A 9 6.66 31.53 -15.60
C VAL A 9 5.56 31.76 -14.59
N ALA A 10 4.39 31.22 -14.94
CA ALA A 10 3.09 31.46 -14.36
C ALA A 10 3.04 31.24 -12.85
N LEU A 11 2.44 32.23 -12.18
CA LEU A 11 2.01 32.20 -10.80
C LEU A 11 0.75 31.31 -10.72
N GLY A 12 0.94 30.01 -10.49
CA GLY A 12 -0.13 29.10 -10.08
C GLY A 12 -0.42 29.29 -8.59
N LEU A 13 -1.59 29.84 -8.26
CA LEU A 13 -2.11 29.94 -6.90
C LEU A 13 -2.34 28.51 -6.35
N PHE A 14 -1.37 27.97 -5.60
CA PHE A 14 -1.59 26.82 -4.73
C PHE A 14 -2.13 27.36 -3.40
N ILE A 15 -3.45 27.25 -3.21
CA ILE A 15 -4.09 27.53 -1.93
C ILE A 15 -3.90 26.27 -1.06
N GLY A 16 -3.02 26.36 -0.06
CA GLY A 16 -3.04 25.49 1.11
C GLY A 16 -2.13 24.26 1.10
N PHE A 17 -0.82 24.42 0.91
CA PHE A 17 0.16 23.46 1.46
C PHE A 17 0.97 24.20 2.53
N SER A 18 0.77 23.85 3.80
CA SER A 18 1.65 24.33 4.87
C SER A 18 3.04 23.75 4.62
N THR A 19 3.97 24.63 4.23
CA THR A 19 5.38 24.30 4.08
C THR A 19 5.97 23.91 5.44
N THR A 20 6.03 22.61 5.72
CA THR A 20 7.09 21.91 6.49
C THR A 20 7.49 22.41 7.88
N PHE A 21 6.68 23.25 8.51
CA PHE A 21 6.78 23.54 9.94
C PHE A 21 5.46 23.17 10.59
N GLY A 22 5.49 22.18 11.49
CA GLY A 22 4.38 21.86 12.36
C GLY A 22 3.82 20.45 12.23
N SER A 23 4.50 19.54 11.51
CA SER A 23 4.09 18.14 11.51
C SER A 23 4.49 17.45 12.80
N GLY A 24 3.84 16.34 13.13
CA GLY A 24 4.23 15.48 14.24
C GLY A 24 5.68 14.96 14.18
N LEU A 25 6.31 14.91 12.99
CA LEU A 25 7.70 14.46 12.81
C LEU A 25 8.72 15.50 13.28
N ASP A 26 8.35 16.78 13.32
CA ASP A 26 9.24 17.90 13.71
C ASP A 26 9.57 17.89 15.22
N ILE A 27 8.99 16.96 15.98
CA ILE A 27 9.40 16.67 17.36
C ILE A 27 10.89 16.34 17.46
N ILE A 28 11.54 15.95 16.35
CA ILE A 28 13.00 15.74 16.30
C ILE A 28 13.79 16.96 16.76
N ASP A 29 13.35 18.17 16.44
CA ASP A 29 14.00 19.42 16.88
C ASP A 29 13.97 19.53 18.40
N THR A 30 12.81 19.23 18.99
CA THR A 30 12.65 19.24 20.44
C THR A 30 13.53 18.19 21.11
N ILE A 31 13.70 17.03 20.48
CA ILE A 31 14.54 15.93 20.98
C ILE A 31 16.00 16.34 20.93
N VAL A 32 16.51 16.73 19.76
CA VAL A 32 17.92 17.11 19.55
C VAL A 32 18.32 18.28 20.45
N ASN A 33 17.46 19.29 20.59
CA ASN A 33 17.74 20.43 21.47
C ASN A 33 17.77 20.07 22.97
N LYS A 34 17.04 19.03 23.39
CA LYS A 34 17.05 18.54 24.79
C LYS A 34 18.18 17.56 25.08
N GLU A 35 18.85 17.02 24.06
CA GLU A 35 19.92 16.02 24.20
C GLU A 35 21.25 16.62 24.65
N LYS A 36 21.39 16.88 25.95
CA LYS A 36 22.61 17.48 26.54
C LYS A 36 23.92 16.75 26.20
N ARG A 37 23.87 15.44 25.91
CA ARG A 37 25.07 14.67 25.55
C ARG A 37 25.43 14.84 24.08
N LEU A 38 24.45 14.79 23.19
CA LEU A 38 24.61 15.07 21.77
C LEU A 38 25.19 16.46 21.57
N GLN A 39 24.57 17.47 22.21
CA GLN A 39 24.96 18.88 22.19
C GLN A 39 26.39 19.15 22.73
N LYS A 40 27.01 18.20 23.43
CA LYS A 40 28.39 18.30 23.92
C LYS A 40 29.41 17.60 23.03
N LYS A 41 28.95 16.64 22.23
CA LYS A 41 29.80 15.73 21.45
C LYS A 41 29.89 16.12 20.00
N VAL A 42 28.79 16.62 19.46
CA VAL A 42 28.66 16.95 18.04
C VAL A 42 28.79 18.48 17.88
N PRO A 43 29.58 18.96 16.90
CA PRO A 43 29.63 20.37 16.52
C PRO A 43 28.24 20.93 16.23
N LYS A 44 28.06 22.24 16.42
CA LYS A 44 26.75 22.87 16.22
C LYS A 44 26.35 22.85 14.74
N GLU A 45 27.33 23.05 13.88
CA GLU A 45 27.21 23.05 12.43
C GLU A 45 26.73 21.68 11.92
N ASP A 46 27.23 20.60 12.51
CA ASP A 46 26.83 19.23 12.17
C ASP A 46 25.42 18.92 12.68
N ILE A 47 25.07 19.40 13.89
CA ILE A 47 23.69 19.31 14.42
C ILE A 47 22.71 20.04 13.50
N GLU A 48 23.06 21.25 13.04
CA GLU A 48 22.23 22.03 12.11
C GLU A 48 22.06 21.32 10.77
N THR A 49 23.15 20.78 10.22
CA THR A 49 23.13 20.00 8.97
C THR A 49 22.22 18.77 9.11
N ALA A 50 22.34 18.02 10.20
CA ALA A 50 21.52 16.84 10.45
C ALA A 50 20.02 17.16 10.61
N LEU A 51 19.70 18.27 11.28
CA LEU A 51 18.32 18.72 11.42
C LEU A 51 17.73 19.16 10.07
N ASN A 52 18.49 19.90 9.27
CA ASN A 52 18.06 20.27 7.92
C ASN A 52 17.80 19.03 7.04
N SER A 53 18.68 18.02 7.14
CA SER A 53 18.47 16.71 6.50
C SER A 53 17.20 16.02 6.97
N ALA A 54 16.97 15.97 8.29
CA ALA A 54 15.77 15.39 8.88
C ALA A 54 14.50 16.12 8.42
N HIS A 55 14.51 17.44 8.33
CA HIS A 55 13.39 18.24 7.79
C HIS A 55 13.12 17.91 6.32
N GLY A 56 14.17 17.74 5.51
CA GLY A 56 14.05 17.31 4.12
C GLY A 56 13.37 15.95 3.99
N MET A 57 13.81 14.96 4.77
CA MET A 57 13.18 13.62 4.76
C MET A 57 11.75 13.65 5.30
N ASN A 58 11.48 14.41 6.36
CA ASN A 58 10.13 14.60 6.89
C ASN A 58 9.20 15.18 5.83
N ARG A 59 9.64 16.22 5.09
CA ARG A 59 8.88 16.80 3.97
C ARG A 59 8.48 15.74 2.95
N ILE A 60 9.45 14.95 2.51
CA ILE A 60 9.23 13.91 1.51
C ILE A 60 8.28 12.82 2.03
N ILE A 61 8.37 12.42 3.30
CA ILE A 61 7.43 11.48 3.92
C ILE A 61 6.01 12.04 3.93
N ILE A 62 5.83 13.30 4.35
CA ILE A 62 4.52 13.95 4.40
C ILE A 62 3.92 14.08 3.00
N GLU A 63 4.74 14.46 2.02
CA GLU A 63 4.32 14.50 0.61
C GLU A 63 3.92 13.12 0.11
N ALA A 64 4.72 12.08 0.38
CA ALA A 64 4.40 10.71 -0.01
C ALA A 64 3.05 10.26 0.59
N ILE A 65 2.82 10.54 1.89
CA ILE A 65 1.56 10.21 2.56
C ILE A 65 0.38 10.91 1.88
N TYR A 66 0.50 12.22 1.64
CA TYR A 66 -0.55 13.01 0.99
C TYR A 66 -0.79 12.54 -0.45
N LYS A 67 0.24 12.48 -1.29
CA LYS A 67 0.14 12.15 -2.72
C LYS A 67 -0.45 10.77 -2.96
N THR A 68 -0.10 9.81 -2.12
CA THR A 68 -0.63 8.44 -2.21
C THR A 68 -1.96 8.27 -1.49
N GLY A 69 -2.41 9.23 -0.68
CA GLY A 69 -3.67 9.18 0.08
C GLY A 69 -3.71 8.05 1.11
N VAL A 70 -2.55 7.52 1.52
CA VAL A 70 -2.45 6.36 2.43
C VAL A 70 -2.90 6.64 3.86
N ALA A 71 -3.16 7.90 4.21
CA ALA A 71 -3.73 8.28 5.50
C ALA A 71 -5.23 8.60 5.44
N ASN A 72 -5.87 8.44 4.28
CA ASN A 72 -7.27 8.85 4.06
C ASN A 72 -8.28 8.06 4.92
N ASP A 73 -7.94 6.84 5.31
CA ASP A 73 -8.73 5.99 6.21
C ASP A 73 -8.49 6.30 7.71
N GLY A 74 -7.64 7.28 8.01
CA GLY A 74 -7.27 7.69 9.36
C GLY A 74 -6.21 6.82 10.01
N LYS A 75 -5.51 5.93 9.29
CA LYS A 75 -4.48 5.06 9.87
C LYS A 75 -3.43 4.61 8.85
N ILE A 76 -2.16 4.77 9.21
CA ILE A 76 -1.05 4.23 8.41
C ILE A 76 -0.86 2.73 8.74
N THR A 77 -1.02 1.86 7.75
CA THR A 77 -0.87 0.42 7.82
C THR A 77 0.51 -0.03 7.30
N PRO A 78 0.89 -1.32 7.41
CA PRO A 78 2.14 -1.78 6.83
C PRO A 78 2.12 -1.84 5.29
N ALA A 79 0.95 -1.90 4.64
CA ALA A 79 0.83 -1.71 3.19
C ALA A 79 1.16 -0.25 2.81
N ASP A 80 0.69 0.70 3.61
CA ASP A 80 0.99 2.13 3.42
C ASP A 80 2.48 2.42 3.52
N ILE A 81 3.21 1.72 4.41
CA ILE A 81 4.68 1.83 4.48
C ILE A 81 5.34 1.41 3.17
N ARG A 82 4.82 0.37 2.50
CA ARG A 82 5.35 -0.06 1.21
C ARG A 82 5.04 0.96 0.12
N GLU A 83 3.84 1.52 0.14
CA GLU A 83 3.41 2.56 -0.80
C GLU A 83 4.24 3.84 -0.64
N ILE A 84 4.42 4.32 0.59
CA ILE A 84 5.29 5.46 0.92
C ILE A 84 6.71 5.18 0.46
N ASN A 85 7.25 3.99 0.74
CA ASN A 85 8.60 3.62 0.34
C ASN A 85 8.78 3.58 -1.18
N LYS A 86 7.79 3.02 -1.89
CA LYS A 86 7.75 2.97 -3.35
C LYS A 86 7.75 4.38 -3.93
N TYR A 87 6.89 5.26 -3.41
CA TYR A 87 6.84 6.66 -3.83
C TYR A 87 8.19 7.37 -3.66
N ILE A 88 8.86 7.19 -2.51
CA ILE A 88 10.17 7.79 -2.26
C ILE A 88 11.22 7.24 -3.23
N LEU A 89 11.25 5.92 -3.46
CA LEU A 89 12.18 5.29 -4.41
C LEU A 89 11.98 5.75 -5.85
N GLU A 90 10.74 6.01 -6.26
CA GLU A 90 10.41 6.42 -7.63
C GLU A 90 10.67 7.91 -7.88
N ASN A 91 10.52 8.76 -6.86
CA ASN A 91 10.51 10.22 -7.04
C ASN A 91 11.71 10.93 -6.40
N TYR A 92 12.28 10.37 -5.33
CA TYR A 92 13.21 11.07 -4.45
C TYR A 92 14.48 10.27 -4.14
N LYS A 93 14.75 9.16 -4.82
CA LYS A 93 15.86 8.24 -4.48
C LYS A 93 17.19 8.94 -4.23
N ASP A 94 17.64 9.79 -5.16
CA ASP A 94 18.96 10.43 -5.07
C ASP A 94 18.98 11.52 -3.99
N GLU A 95 17.94 12.36 -3.90
CA GLU A 95 17.81 13.38 -2.85
C GLU A 95 17.72 12.72 -1.46
N TRP A 96 16.97 11.64 -1.35
CA TRP A 96 16.79 10.89 -0.12
C TRP A 96 18.11 10.31 0.39
N ALA A 97 18.92 9.72 -0.49
CA ALA A 97 20.23 9.19 -0.13
C ALA A 97 21.15 10.29 0.43
N VAL A 98 21.16 11.48 -0.19
CA VAL A 98 21.93 12.64 0.30
C VAL A 98 21.43 13.13 1.66
N LEU A 99 20.12 13.22 1.86
CA LEU A 99 19.54 13.68 3.12
C LEU A 99 19.78 12.67 4.25
N HIS A 100 19.60 11.38 3.97
CA HIS A 100 19.90 10.30 4.90
C HIS A 100 21.36 10.34 5.33
N GLY A 101 22.25 10.51 4.35
CA GLY A 101 23.68 10.54 4.54
C GLY A 101 24.28 9.15 4.65
N ASP A 102 25.60 9.14 4.77
CA ASP A 102 26.46 7.97 4.85
C ASP A 102 27.22 7.96 6.18
N ASP A 103 27.60 6.79 6.67
CA ASP A 103 28.52 6.59 7.80
C ASP A 103 29.75 5.71 7.44
N GLU A 104 29.98 5.46 6.14
CA GLU A 104 31.18 4.79 5.64
C GLU A 104 32.45 5.67 5.66
N GLU A 105 33.61 5.01 5.59
CA GLU A 105 34.96 5.62 5.49
C GLU A 105 35.36 6.66 6.57
N ASN A 106 34.59 6.75 7.67
CA ASN A 106 34.70 7.76 8.74
C ASN A 106 34.25 9.18 8.34
N GLU A 107 33.46 9.32 7.28
CA GLU A 107 32.82 10.59 6.92
C GLU A 107 31.31 10.49 7.12
N GLU A 108 30.83 11.02 8.25
CA GLU A 108 29.40 11.12 8.49
C GLU A 108 28.82 12.31 7.73
N THR A 109 27.69 12.10 7.05
CA THR A 109 26.97 13.17 6.35
C THR A 109 25.47 13.13 6.65
N GLY A 110 24.73 14.15 6.23
CA GLY A 110 23.27 14.19 6.34
C GLY A 110 22.76 13.95 7.77
N PHE A 111 21.78 13.06 7.92
CA PHE A 111 21.22 12.71 9.23
C PHE A 111 22.18 11.89 10.11
N HIS A 112 23.14 11.16 9.51
CA HIS A 112 24.09 10.35 10.27
C HIS A 112 25.02 11.16 11.17
N LEU A 113 25.21 12.46 10.91
CA LEU A 113 25.96 13.42 11.75
C LEU A 113 25.51 13.54 13.22
N ILE A 114 24.34 13.03 13.58
CA ILE A 114 23.86 13.00 14.98
C ILE A 114 23.52 11.58 15.47
N GLN A 115 23.73 10.58 14.61
CA GLN A 115 23.42 9.19 14.89
C GLN A 115 24.57 8.60 15.73
N LYS A 116 24.25 7.70 16.67
CA LYS A 116 25.23 7.04 17.57
C LYS A 116 26.03 7.98 18.50
N ASP A 117 25.79 9.29 18.51
CA ASP A 117 26.51 10.29 19.35
C ASP A 117 26.02 10.47 20.79
N GLY A 118 25.48 9.41 21.37
CA GLY A 118 25.18 9.37 22.81
C GLY A 118 23.87 10.06 23.22
N ALA A 119 22.98 10.33 22.26
CA ALA A 119 21.57 10.62 22.52
C ALA A 119 20.91 9.53 23.38
N LYS A 120 20.02 9.91 24.31
CA LYS A 120 19.39 9.02 25.30
C LYS A 120 17.88 9.15 25.45
N ILE A 121 17.28 10.24 24.98
CA ILE A 121 15.85 10.47 24.97
C ILE A 121 15.19 9.32 24.24
N LYS A 122 14.06 8.88 24.81
CA LYS A 122 13.31 7.76 24.27
C LYS A 122 11.96 8.19 23.75
N LEU A 123 11.60 7.69 22.58
CA LEU A 123 10.24 7.65 22.07
C LEU A 123 9.77 6.20 22.05
N PHE A 124 8.55 5.96 22.53
CA PHE A 124 7.94 4.62 22.51
C PHE A 124 8.83 3.53 23.15
N GLY A 125 9.55 3.91 24.21
CA GLY A 125 10.49 3.04 24.93
C GLY A 125 11.83 2.76 24.21
N LYS A 126 12.08 3.37 23.05
CA LYS A 126 13.28 3.18 22.22
C LYS A 126 14.05 4.49 22.09
N ASN A 127 15.35 4.42 21.81
CA ASN A 127 16.16 5.62 21.54
C ASN A 127 15.52 6.41 20.38
N ALA A 128 15.24 7.70 20.60
CA ALA A 128 14.50 8.49 19.64
C ALA A 128 15.26 8.62 18.31
N ILE A 129 16.54 9.00 18.36
CA ILE A 129 17.38 9.20 17.16
C ILE A 129 17.78 7.84 16.58
N ASN A 130 18.51 7.02 17.34
CA ASN A 130 19.18 5.80 16.85
C ASN A 130 18.25 4.59 16.61
N LYS A 131 16.93 4.74 16.82
CA LYS A 131 15.98 3.64 16.63
C LYS A 131 14.67 4.09 15.98
N VAL A 132 14.07 5.18 16.46
CA VAL A 132 12.76 5.62 15.93
C VAL A 132 12.95 6.40 14.64
N PHE A 133 13.65 7.53 14.68
CA PHE A 133 13.91 8.33 13.48
C PHE A 133 14.81 7.59 12.49
N ASP A 134 15.90 6.99 12.97
CA ASP A 134 16.71 6.07 12.16
C ASP A 134 15.85 5.05 11.41
N GLY A 135 15.02 4.29 12.12
CA GLY A 135 14.19 3.26 11.49
C GLY A 135 13.09 3.80 10.57
N ILE A 136 12.66 5.07 10.71
CA ILE A 136 11.75 5.76 9.79
C ILE A 136 12.52 6.20 8.53
N TYR A 137 13.70 6.79 8.69
CA TYR A 137 14.50 7.32 7.59
C TYR A 137 15.17 6.25 6.73
N HIS A 138 15.12 5.00 7.18
CA HIS A 138 15.33 3.82 6.34
C HIS A 138 14.23 3.55 5.30
N LEU A 139 13.16 4.36 5.26
CA LEU A 139 12.37 4.53 4.04
C LEU A 139 13.28 4.97 2.89
N GLY A 140 12.86 4.82 1.63
CA GLY A 140 13.71 5.12 0.47
C GLY A 140 14.79 4.08 0.18
N PHE A 141 14.86 3.00 0.97
CA PHE A 141 15.72 1.83 0.72
C PHE A 141 14.87 0.55 0.47
N PRO A 142 15.47 -0.53 -0.06
CA PRO A 142 14.73 -1.76 -0.34
C PRO A 142 14.03 -2.37 0.88
N ILE A 143 12.88 -3.02 0.63
CA ILE A 143 12.17 -3.83 1.64
C ILE A 143 12.44 -5.31 1.36
N ILE A 144 13.09 -5.99 2.30
CA ILE A 144 13.30 -7.45 2.23
C ILE A 144 12.37 -8.14 3.24
N GLY A 145 11.38 -8.86 2.69
CA GLY A 145 10.39 -9.57 3.48
C GLY A 145 9.49 -8.60 4.24
N LYS A 146 9.77 -8.36 5.54
CA LYS A 146 8.96 -7.49 6.43
C LYS A 146 9.77 -6.36 7.05
N ARG A 147 10.94 -6.06 6.49
CA ARG A 147 11.91 -5.12 7.05
C ARG A 147 12.43 -4.21 5.96
N LEU A 148 12.61 -2.94 6.31
CA LEU A 148 13.46 -2.03 5.55
C LEU A 148 14.91 -2.51 5.67
N THR A 149 15.72 -2.21 4.68
CA THR A 149 17.17 -2.35 4.75
C THR A 149 17.84 -0.98 4.89
N ASN A 150 19.10 -0.98 5.32
CA ASN A 150 19.98 0.18 5.17
C ASN A 150 20.60 0.23 3.77
N GLU A 151 21.40 1.27 3.54
CA GLU A 151 22.23 1.51 2.37
C GLU A 151 23.05 0.28 1.94
N ASP A 152 23.56 -0.51 2.89
CA ASP A 152 24.31 -1.74 2.63
C ASP A 152 23.44 -2.98 2.33
N GLY A 153 22.13 -2.85 2.41
CA GLY A 153 21.20 -3.99 2.32
C GLY A 153 21.03 -4.79 3.63
N ASN A 154 21.60 -4.33 4.75
CA ASN A 154 21.40 -4.94 6.06
C ASN A 154 19.99 -4.67 6.60
N LYS A 155 19.38 -5.65 7.28
CA LYS A 155 18.01 -5.55 7.80
C LYS A 155 17.89 -4.49 8.93
N ASN A 156 17.16 -3.42 8.68
CA ASN A 156 16.76 -2.40 9.68
C ASN A 156 15.31 -2.61 10.15
N ALA A 157 14.49 -1.58 10.32
CA ALA A 157 13.23 -1.63 11.06
C ALA A 157 12.19 -2.52 10.39
N LYS A 158 11.32 -3.14 11.22
CA LYS A 158 10.14 -3.85 10.69
C LYS A 158 9.14 -2.81 10.19
N ILE A 159 8.52 -3.05 9.03
CA ILE A 159 7.49 -2.16 8.47
C ILE A 159 6.32 -1.90 9.44
N LYS A 160 5.94 -2.92 10.24
CA LYS A 160 4.93 -2.76 11.31
C LYS A 160 5.33 -1.74 12.39
N ASN A 161 6.62 -1.66 12.71
CA ASN A 161 7.10 -0.69 13.70
C ASN A 161 7.10 0.71 13.13
N VAL A 162 7.51 0.88 11.87
CA VAL A 162 7.48 2.17 11.16
C VAL A 162 6.05 2.67 11.05
N ALA A 163 5.10 1.82 10.64
CA ALA A 163 3.67 2.15 10.65
C ALA A 163 3.21 2.62 12.04
N PHE A 164 3.57 1.89 13.09
CA PHE A 164 3.23 2.28 14.46
C PHE A 164 3.83 3.65 14.86
N TRP A 165 5.10 3.90 14.55
CA TRP A 165 5.76 5.16 14.89
C TRP A 165 5.16 6.33 14.12
N LEU A 166 4.92 6.18 12.81
CA LEU A 166 4.29 7.23 12.00
C LEU A 166 2.89 7.55 12.52
N ASN A 167 2.04 6.55 12.82
CA ASN A 167 0.73 6.81 13.43
C ASN A 167 0.83 7.58 14.75
N LYS A 168 1.86 7.32 15.56
CA LYS A 168 2.01 7.97 16.87
C LYS A 168 2.58 9.37 16.78
N LEU A 169 3.50 9.60 15.85
CA LEU A 169 4.08 10.91 15.59
C LEU A 169 3.02 11.80 14.92
N LEU A 170 2.33 11.30 13.90
CA LEU A 170 1.36 12.02 13.07
C LEU A 170 -0.09 11.94 13.57
N GLU A 171 -0.31 11.54 14.83
CA GLU A 171 -1.67 11.31 15.34
C GLU A 171 -2.57 12.55 15.24
N LYS A 172 -1.99 13.74 15.44
CA LYS A 172 -2.72 15.02 15.34
C LYS A 172 -2.97 15.39 13.89
N ASP A 173 -1.95 15.28 13.05
CA ASP A 173 -1.99 15.58 11.62
C ASP A 173 -3.10 14.75 10.93
N ILE A 174 -3.16 13.46 11.23
CA ILE A 174 -4.20 12.54 10.72
C ILE A 174 -5.59 12.96 11.22
N LYS A 175 -5.75 13.22 12.53
CA LYS A 175 -7.06 13.58 13.11
C LYS A 175 -7.61 14.92 12.61
N ASN A 176 -6.72 15.87 12.31
CA ASN A 176 -7.10 17.16 11.77
C ASN A 176 -7.46 17.10 10.27
N GLY A 177 -7.11 16.00 9.60
CA GLY A 177 -7.24 15.88 8.15
C GLY A 177 -6.12 16.57 7.37
N ASP A 178 -5.01 16.94 8.02
CA ASP A 178 -3.88 17.63 7.38
C ASP A 178 -3.18 16.75 6.33
N LEU A 179 -3.35 15.42 6.44
CA LEU A 179 -2.78 14.41 5.53
C LEU A 179 -3.82 13.80 4.58
N TYR A 180 -5.06 14.30 4.59
CA TYR A 180 -6.13 13.80 3.74
C TYR A 180 -5.97 14.33 2.31
N ASN A 181 -6.01 13.43 1.34
CA ASN A 181 -6.01 13.77 -0.08
C ASN A 181 -7.38 13.48 -0.71
N PRO A 182 -8.16 14.51 -1.09
CA PRO A 182 -9.49 14.34 -1.66
C PRO A 182 -9.48 13.69 -3.06
N ASP A 183 -8.35 13.70 -3.76
CA ASP A 183 -8.24 13.14 -5.11
C ASP A 183 -8.05 11.61 -5.10
N VAL A 184 -7.91 11.01 -3.90
CA VAL A 184 -7.73 9.57 -3.72
C VAL A 184 -8.90 9.00 -2.93
N GLU A 185 -9.75 8.22 -3.61
CA GLU A 185 -10.88 7.54 -3.00
C GLU A 185 -10.65 6.03 -2.92
N GLU A 186 -10.99 5.44 -1.77
CA GLU A 186 -10.94 3.99 -1.61
C GLU A 186 -12.12 3.32 -2.32
N ILE A 187 -11.82 2.20 -3.00
CA ILE A 187 -12.82 1.39 -3.68
C ILE A 187 -13.78 0.80 -2.64
N LYS A 188 -15.08 0.90 -2.92
CA LYS A 188 -16.15 0.24 -2.17
C LYS A 188 -16.83 -0.78 -3.06
N GLY A 189 -17.36 -1.84 -2.46
CA GLY A 189 -18.22 -2.77 -3.18
C GLY A 189 -19.54 -2.11 -3.58
N GLU A 190 -19.96 -2.30 -4.82
CA GLU A 190 -21.12 -1.61 -5.40
C GLU A 190 -22.24 -2.57 -5.81
N THR A 191 -22.08 -3.88 -5.62
CA THR A 191 -23.08 -4.84 -6.07
C THR A 191 -24.24 -5.00 -5.09
N GLY A 192 -24.05 -4.63 -3.82
CA GLY A 192 -25.03 -4.84 -2.77
C GLY A 192 -25.18 -6.31 -2.38
N THR A 193 -24.18 -7.15 -2.69
CA THR A 193 -24.18 -8.58 -2.40
C THR A 193 -23.01 -8.96 -1.50
N GLY A 194 -23.04 -10.15 -0.92
CA GLY A 194 -21.90 -10.71 -0.17
C GLY A 194 -20.60 -10.87 -0.99
N LEU A 195 -20.62 -10.71 -2.32
CA LEU A 195 -19.39 -10.64 -3.13
C LEU A 195 -18.53 -9.43 -2.74
N ASP A 196 -19.16 -8.33 -2.32
CA ASP A 196 -18.49 -7.08 -1.95
C ASP A 196 -17.54 -7.24 -0.74
N LYS A 197 -17.71 -8.31 0.05
CA LYS A 197 -16.80 -8.67 1.15
C LYS A 197 -15.35 -8.80 0.71
N VAL A 198 -15.08 -9.14 -0.55
CA VAL A 198 -13.71 -9.24 -1.05
C VAL A 198 -12.95 -7.91 -0.90
N ILE A 199 -13.64 -6.79 -1.07
CA ILE A 199 -13.04 -5.44 -0.98
C ILE A 199 -12.55 -5.19 0.44
N ASP A 200 -13.42 -5.43 1.43
CA ASP A 200 -13.05 -5.32 2.84
C ASP A 200 -11.91 -6.27 3.21
N ILE A 201 -11.92 -7.49 2.66
CA ILE A 201 -10.87 -8.49 2.91
C ILE A 201 -9.54 -8.01 2.33
N ILE A 202 -9.50 -7.48 1.10
CA ILE A 202 -8.29 -6.97 0.46
C ILE A 202 -7.63 -5.91 1.35
N PHE A 203 -8.40 -4.94 1.83
CA PHE A 203 -7.87 -3.86 2.67
C PHE A 203 -7.52 -4.29 4.08
N ASN A 204 -8.20 -5.27 4.67
CA ASN A 204 -8.03 -5.60 6.10
C ASN A 204 -7.25 -6.88 6.39
N ASP A 205 -6.91 -7.70 5.39
CA ASP A 205 -6.19 -8.94 5.59
C ASP A 205 -4.75 -8.69 6.09
N GLU A 206 -4.43 -9.14 7.30
CA GLU A 206 -3.10 -8.95 7.90
C GLU A 206 -1.93 -9.51 7.08
N GLY A 207 -2.20 -10.53 6.26
CA GLY A 207 -1.25 -11.16 5.38
C GLY A 207 -0.90 -10.27 4.19
N LEU A 208 -1.94 -9.79 3.49
CA LEU A 208 -1.80 -8.85 2.38
C LEU A 208 -1.17 -7.54 2.83
N GLN A 209 -1.63 -7.02 3.97
CA GLN A 209 -1.08 -5.83 4.62
C GLN A 209 0.44 -5.91 4.88
N LEU A 210 1.02 -7.11 4.92
CA LEU A 210 2.47 -7.27 5.11
C LEU A 210 3.26 -7.41 3.81
N LYS A 211 2.61 -7.65 2.67
CA LYS A 211 3.26 -8.02 1.41
C LYS A 211 2.94 -7.08 0.26
N CYS A 212 1.71 -6.61 0.15
CA CYS A 212 1.25 -5.71 -0.91
C CYS A 212 1.44 -4.25 -0.51
N SER A 213 1.64 -3.38 -1.50
CA SER A 213 1.50 -1.93 -1.31
C SER A 213 0.03 -1.52 -1.34
N THR A 214 -0.31 -0.37 -0.76
CA THR A 214 -1.70 0.14 -0.80
C THR A 214 -2.17 0.40 -2.23
N GLY A 215 -1.28 0.82 -3.14
CA GLY A 215 -1.59 0.91 -4.56
C GLY A 215 -2.01 -0.44 -5.17
N ASP A 216 -1.26 -1.51 -4.87
CA ASP A 216 -1.61 -2.87 -5.34
C ASP A 216 -2.95 -3.34 -4.75
N LEU A 217 -3.21 -3.06 -3.46
CA LEU A 217 -4.50 -3.37 -2.83
C LEU A 217 -5.66 -2.65 -3.51
N ARG A 218 -5.50 -1.36 -3.84
CA ARG A 218 -6.52 -0.57 -4.54
C ARG A 218 -6.77 -1.08 -5.96
N GLU A 219 -5.72 -1.46 -6.69
CA GLU A 219 -5.86 -2.04 -8.03
C GLU A 219 -6.63 -3.36 -7.97
N ALA A 220 -6.27 -4.26 -7.06
CA ALA A 220 -6.98 -5.52 -6.85
C ALA A 220 -8.44 -5.31 -6.43
N ALA A 221 -8.70 -4.37 -5.52
CA ALA A 221 -10.05 -4.04 -5.07
C ALA A 221 -10.90 -3.49 -6.24
N LYS A 222 -10.33 -2.60 -7.06
CA LYS A 222 -10.99 -2.08 -8.25
C LYS A 222 -11.36 -3.21 -9.21
N SER A 223 -10.41 -4.09 -9.52
CA SER A 223 -10.67 -5.26 -10.36
C SER A 223 -11.77 -6.16 -9.79
N ALA A 224 -11.67 -6.50 -8.50
CA ALA A 224 -12.65 -7.35 -7.83
C ALA A 224 -14.07 -6.74 -7.86
N ASN A 225 -14.20 -5.42 -7.65
CA ASN A 225 -15.49 -4.73 -7.73
C ASN A 225 -16.11 -4.83 -9.14
N GLU A 226 -15.32 -4.58 -10.18
CA GLU A 226 -15.80 -4.70 -11.57
C GLU A 226 -16.16 -6.14 -11.94
N MET A 227 -15.36 -7.13 -11.51
CA MET A 227 -15.70 -8.54 -11.72
C MET A 227 -16.97 -8.95 -10.99
N ASN A 228 -17.19 -8.45 -9.77
CA ASN A 228 -18.42 -8.69 -9.03
C ASN A 228 -19.65 -8.13 -9.78
N LYS A 229 -19.56 -6.93 -10.34
CA LYS A 229 -20.64 -6.34 -11.16
C LYS A 229 -20.99 -7.23 -12.34
N ILE A 230 -19.97 -7.69 -13.08
CA ILE A 230 -20.15 -8.60 -14.22
C ILE A 230 -20.77 -9.93 -13.79
N ILE A 231 -20.37 -10.49 -12.64
CA ILE A 231 -21.00 -11.71 -12.09
C ILE A 231 -22.48 -11.49 -11.80
N VAL A 232 -22.83 -10.39 -11.13
CA VAL A 232 -24.23 -10.09 -10.78
C VAL A 232 -25.07 -9.87 -12.04
N GLU A 233 -24.53 -9.16 -13.03
CA GLU A 233 -25.19 -9.02 -14.33
C GLU A 233 -25.41 -10.39 -15.00
N ALA A 234 -24.38 -11.23 -15.05
CA ALA A 234 -24.47 -12.56 -15.66
C ALA A 234 -25.49 -13.45 -14.95
N VAL A 235 -25.55 -13.40 -13.62
CA VAL A 235 -26.54 -14.12 -12.80
C VAL A 235 -27.95 -13.70 -13.20
N ASN A 236 -28.22 -12.39 -13.24
CA ASN A 236 -29.53 -11.85 -13.61
C ASN A 236 -29.90 -12.20 -15.07
N ALA A 237 -28.95 -12.10 -16.00
CA ALA A 237 -29.20 -12.32 -17.42
C ALA A 237 -29.61 -13.76 -17.74
N VAL A 238 -29.08 -14.74 -16.98
CA VAL A 238 -29.40 -16.16 -17.19
C VAL A 238 -30.50 -16.68 -16.24
N GLY A 239 -31.08 -15.82 -15.41
CA GLY A 239 -32.06 -16.21 -14.39
C GLY A 239 -31.49 -17.16 -13.35
N ALA A 240 -30.19 -17.08 -13.08
CA ALA A 240 -29.56 -17.90 -12.05
C ALA A 240 -29.98 -17.39 -10.67
N MET A 241 -30.12 -18.29 -9.69
CA MET A 241 -30.46 -17.96 -8.30
C MET A 241 -31.95 -17.60 -8.05
N ASP A 242 -32.82 -17.64 -9.07
CA ASP A 242 -34.27 -17.36 -8.93
C ASP A 242 -34.97 -18.27 -7.89
N ASP A 243 -34.48 -19.49 -7.72
CA ASP A 243 -34.98 -20.46 -6.72
C ASP A 243 -34.24 -20.39 -5.37
N GLY A 244 -33.42 -19.36 -5.18
CA GLY A 244 -32.57 -19.17 -4.00
C GLY A 244 -31.32 -20.05 -3.99
N LYS A 245 -30.96 -20.67 -5.11
CA LYS A 245 -29.77 -21.52 -5.21
C LYS A 245 -29.14 -21.49 -6.59
N ILE A 246 -27.81 -21.53 -6.62
CA ILE A 246 -27.08 -21.77 -7.86
C ILE A 246 -26.75 -23.26 -8.02
N THR A 247 -27.12 -23.80 -9.17
CA THR A 247 -26.83 -25.14 -9.68
C THR A 247 -25.54 -25.16 -10.51
N LYS A 248 -25.10 -26.34 -10.97
CA LYS A 248 -23.90 -26.41 -11.81
C LYS A 248 -24.19 -25.87 -13.21
N GLU A 249 -25.39 -26.13 -13.69
CA GLU A 249 -25.90 -25.76 -14.99
C GLU A 249 -25.99 -24.23 -15.09
N GLU A 250 -26.45 -23.56 -14.04
CA GLU A 250 -26.41 -22.08 -13.95
C GLU A 250 -24.99 -21.53 -13.88
N VAL A 251 -24.04 -22.18 -13.19
CA VAL A 251 -22.63 -21.75 -13.26
C VAL A 251 -22.08 -21.85 -14.69
N LEU A 252 -22.44 -22.89 -15.44
CA LEU A 252 -22.05 -23.01 -16.85
C LEU A 252 -22.69 -21.89 -17.70
N ALA A 253 -23.94 -21.51 -17.41
CA ALA A 253 -24.63 -20.43 -18.09
C ALA A 253 -23.99 -19.06 -17.78
N ILE A 254 -23.71 -18.78 -16.50
CA ILE A 254 -22.98 -17.58 -16.05
C ILE A 254 -21.62 -17.52 -16.74
N ASN A 255 -20.85 -18.62 -16.73
CA ASN A 255 -19.53 -18.65 -17.38
C ASN A 255 -19.62 -18.34 -18.87
N ARG A 256 -20.59 -18.94 -19.58
CA ARG A 256 -20.81 -18.72 -21.00
C ARG A 256 -21.14 -17.26 -21.27
N TYR A 257 -22.03 -16.66 -20.47
CA TYR A 257 -22.39 -15.25 -20.59
C TYR A 257 -21.17 -14.34 -20.44
N ILE A 258 -20.32 -14.59 -19.43
CA ILE A 258 -19.09 -13.81 -19.20
C ILE A 258 -18.13 -13.95 -20.38
N VAL A 259 -17.89 -15.17 -20.89
CA VAL A 259 -17.01 -15.40 -22.05
C VAL A 259 -17.53 -14.65 -23.28
N GLU A 260 -18.81 -14.76 -23.58
CA GLU A 260 -19.42 -14.21 -24.80
C GLU A 260 -19.49 -12.68 -24.79
N ASN A 261 -19.66 -12.05 -23.62
CA ASN A 261 -19.91 -10.61 -23.52
C ASN A 261 -18.73 -9.82 -22.94
N TYR A 262 -17.89 -10.45 -22.11
CA TYR A 262 -16.88 -9.77 -21.30
C TYR A 262 -15.48 -10.38 -21.37
N GLY A 263 -15.24 -11.45 -22.16
CA GLY A 263 -13.98 -12.22 -22.13
C GLY A 263 -12.70 -11.38 -22.03
N ASN A 264 -12.49 -10.44 -22.95
CA ASN A 264 -11.30 -9.58 -22.96
C ASN A 264 -11.18 -8.66 -21.74
N ILE A 265 -12.31 -8.10 -21.27
CA ILE A 265 -12.32 -7.24 -20.09
C ILE A 265 -12.09 -8.08 -18.83
N TRP A 266 -12.71 -9.25 -18.77
CA TRP A 266 -12.62 -10.18 -17.67
C TRP A 266 -11.19 -10.67 -17.45
N GLU A 267 -10.50 -11.07 -18.53
CA GLU A 267 -9.09 -11.48 -18.49
C GLU A 267 -8.20 -10.34 -17.93
N LYS A 268 -8.40 -9.10 -18.38
CA LYS A 268 -7.67 -7.94 -17.87
C LYS A 268 -7.96 -7.65 -16.40
N LEU A 269 -9.21 -7.80 -15.95
CA LEU A 269 -9.60 -7.55 -14.56
C LEU A 269 -9.05 -8.64 -13.64
N HIS A 270 -9.15 -9.90 -14.06
CA HIS A 270 -8.54 -11.05 -13.38
C HIS A 270 -7.04 -10.82 -13.22
N GLY A 271 -6.40 -10.40 -14.30
CA GLY A 271 -4.97 -10.18 -14.39
C GLY A 271 -4.20 -11.47 -14.56
N ASP A 272 -2.91 -11.30 -14.68
CA ASP A 272 -1.93 -12.35 -14.92
C ASP A 272 -0.81 -12.28 -13.87
N ASP A 273 -0.17 -13.41 -13.58
CA ASP A 273 1.05 -13.52 -12.78
C ASP A 273 2.29 -13.94 -13.59
N GLU A 274 2.17 -14.05 -14.92
CA GLU A 274 3.29 -14.31 -15.83
C GLU A 274 4.29 -13.14 -15.93
N GLU A 275 5.53 -13.48 -16.30
CA GLU A 275 6.65 -12.55 -16.54
C GLU A 275 7.02 -11.61 -15.36
N GLY A 276 6.50 -11.87 -14.16
CA GLY A 276 6.80 -11.10 -12.95
C GLY A 276 6.07 -9.75 -12.88
N GLN A 277 5.04 -9.53 -13.70
CA GLN A 277 4.18 -8.35 -13.64
C GLN A 277 2.75 -8.74 -13.28
N GLU A 278 2.49 -8.82 -11.98
CA GLU A 278 1.13 -9.02 -11.49
C GLU A 278 0.25 -7.82 -11.87
N THR A 279 -0.96 -8.08 -12.36
CA THR A 279 -1.95 -7.05 -12.71
C THR A 279 -3.32 -7.41 -12.16
N GLY A 280 -4.24 -6.44 -12.11
CA GLY A 280 -5.64 -6.70 -11.79
C GLY A 280 -5.84 -7.34 -10.41
N PHE A 281 -6.71 -8.36 -10.31
CA PHE A 281 -6.93 -9.08 -9.05
C PHE A 281 -5.70 -9.90 -8.61
N HIS A 282 -4.85 -10.32 -9.54
CA HIS A 282 -3.65 -11.10 -9.23
C HIS A 282 -2.59 -10.34 -8.41
N LYS A 283 -2.68 -9.00 -8.31
CA LYS A 283 -1.90 -8.16 -7.38
C LYS A 283 -1.96 -8.56 -5.89
N VAL A 284 -2.92 -9.40 -5.51
CA VAL A 284 -3.09 -9.89 -4.13
C VAL A 284 -3.13 -11.42 -4.04
N VAL A 285 -3.08 -12.11 -5.17
CA VAL A 285 -3.16 -13.57 -5.24
C VAL A 285 -1.79 -14.15 -4.92
N LYS A 286 -1.75 -15.17 -4.05
CA LYS A 286 -0.52 -15.77 -3.48
C LYS A 286 0.33 -14.80 -2.63
N ASP A 287 -0.12 -13.58 -2.37
CA ASP A 287 0.54 -12.59 -1.49
C ASP A 287 0.27 -12.75 0.00
N GLY A 288 0.06 -13.98 0.43
CA GLY A 288 0.05 -14.33 1.84
C GLY A 288 -1.21 -13.92 2.60
N SER A 289 -2.33 -13.66 1.91
CA SER A 289 -3.65 -13.55 2.52
C SER A 289 -3.89 -14.65 3.57
N LYS A 290 -4.56 -14.30 4.67
CA LYS A 290 -4.86 -15.22 5.78
C LYS A 290 -6.35 -15.38 6.08
N THR A 291 -7.16 -14.42 5.68
CA THR A 291 -8.60 -14.38 5.94
C THR A 291 -9.24 -15.62 5.36
N LYS A 292 -10.18 -16.19 6.12
CA LYS A 292 -10.88 -17.40 5.70
C LYS A 292 -12.35 -17.11 5.43
N LEU A 293 -12.83 -17.62 4.32
CA LEU A 293 -14.24 -17.67 3.97
C LEU A 293 -14.62 -19.12 3.64
N PHE A 294 -15.74 -19.59 4.17
CA PHE A 294 -16.17 -21.00 4.03
C PHE A 294 -15.10 -22.04 4.43
N GLY A 295 -14.27 -21.70 5.42
CA GLY A 295 -13.17 -22.55 5.91
C GLY A 295 -11.96 -22.65 4.97
N LYS A 296 -11.90 -21.83 3.92
CA LYS A 296 -10.79 -21.76 2.94
C LYS A 296 -10.21 -20.35 2.90
N ASN A 297 -9.01 -20.19 2.38
CA ASN A 297 -8.43 -18.87 2.17
C ASN A 297 -9.36 -18.03 1.27
N ALA A 298 -9.73 -16.84 1.71
CA ALA A 298 -10.74 -16.05 1.02
C ALA A 298 -10.26 -15.62 -0.36
N ILE A 299 -9.06 -15.04 -0.46
CA ILE A 299 -8.47 -14.57 -1.72
C ILE A 299 -8.06 -15.75 -2.60
N ASN A 300 -7.04 -16.51 -2.17
CA ASN A 300 -6.36 -17.55 -2.98
C ASN A 300 -7.19 -18.80 -3.28
N LYS A 301 -8.42 -18.91 -2.76
CA LYS A 301 -9.26 -20.11 -2.96
C LYS A 301 -10.71 -19.80 -3.24
N VAL A 302 -11.34 -18.87 -2.51
CA VAL A 302 -12.77 -18.59 -2.72
C VAL A 302 -12.94 -17.60 -3.86
N PHE A 303 -12.41 -16.38 -3.74
CA PHE A 303 -12.57 -15.34 -4.76
C PHE A 303 -11.79 -15.66 -6.03
N ASP A 304 -10.52 -16.05 -5.93
CA ASP A 304 -9.75 -16.63 -7.05
C ASP A 304 -10.54 -17.74 -7.77
N GLY A 305 -11.05 -18.71 -7.02
CA GLY A 305 -11.84 -19.80 -7.60
C GLY A 305 -13.19 -19.39 -8.22
N ILE A 306 -13.78 -18.27 -7.81
CA ILE A 306 -14.98 -17.67 -8.42
C ILE A 306 -14.57 -16.89 -9.68
N TYR A 307 -13.48 -16.13 -9.61
CA TYR A 307 -13.00 -15.27 -10.68
C TYR A 307 -12.36 -16.04 -11.85
N HIS A 308 -12.11 -17.33 -11.67
CA HIS A 308 -11.85 -18.27 -12.77
C HIS A 308 -13.08 -18.58 -13.64
N LEU A 309 -14.26 -18.01 -13.34
CA LEU A 309 -15.29 -17.85 -14.36
C LEU A 309 -14.72 -17.06 -15.55
N GLY A 310 -15.34 -17.09 -16.72
CA GLY A 310 -14.81 -16.41 -17.90
C GLY A 310 -13.63 -17.13 -18.57
N PHE A 311 -13.10 -18.21 -17.97
CA PHE A 311 -12.05 -19.06 -18.55
C PHE A 311 -12.59 -20.42 -19.01
N PRO A 312 -11.79 -21.21 -19.75
CA PRO A 312 -12.19 -22.54 -20.19
C PRO A 312 -12.58 -23.49 -19.06
N ILE A 313 -13.42 -24.47 -19.40
CA ILE A 313 -13.85 -25.52 -18.48
C ILE A 313 -13.27 -26.85 -18.96
N ASP A 314 -12.45 -27.49 -18.12
CA ASP A 314 -12.02 -28.87 -18.33
C ASP A 314 -12.86 -29.82 -17.48
N LYS A 315 -13.74 -30.57 -18.16
CA LYS A 315 -14.70 -31.54 -17.61
C LYS A 315 -15.69 -30.93 -16.62
N ARG A 316 -15.28 -30.78 -15.37
CA ARG A 316 -16.14 -30.35 -14.23
C ARG A 316 -15.46 -29.30 -13.36
N ARG A 317 -14.38 -28.70 -13.86
CA ARG A 317 -13.54 -27.73 -13.16
C ARG A 317 -13.31 -26.54 -14.07
N LEU A 318 -13.28 -25.36 -13.47
CA LEU A 318 -12.75 -24.17 -14.13
C LEU A 318 -11.23 -24.37 -14.31
N THR A 319 -10.67 -23.84 -15.39
CA THR A 319 -9.22 -23.66 -15.52
C THR A 319 -8.84 -22.25 -15.07
N ASN A 320 -7.55 -22.02 -14.81
CA ASN A 320 -7.01 -20.67 -14.76
C ASN A 320 -6.70 -20.17 -16.19
N GLU A 321 -6.19 -18.95 -16.26
CA GLU A 321 -5.64 -18.27 -17.45
C GLU A 321 -4.65 -19.14 -18.23
N ASP A 322 -3.78 -19.91 -17.56
CA ASP A 322 -2.84 -20.85 -18.20
C ASP A 322 -3.45 -22.19 -18.65
N GLY A 323 -4.74 -22.42 -18.41
CA GLY A 323 -5.41 -23.70 -18.69
C GLY A 323 -5.20 -24.79 -17.61
N ASN A 324 -4.62 -24.46 -16.45
CA ASN A 324 -4.49 -25.38 -15.31
C ASN A 324 -5.81 -25.56 -14.56
N ARG A 325 -6.17 -26.79 -14.18
CA ARG A 325 -7.41 -27.08 -13.44
C ARG A 325 -7.45 -26.38 -12.06
N ASN A 326 -8.38 -25.45 -11.86
CA ASN A 326 -8.70 -24.85 -10.56
C ASN A 326 -9.98 -25.44 -9.95
N VAL A 327 -10.88 -24.66 -9.36
CA VAL A 327 -11.95 -25.13 -8.47
C VAL A 327 -13.04 -25.94 -9.23
N PRO A 328 -13.61 -27.01 -8.63
CA PRO A 328 -14.79 -27.67 -9.20
C PRO A 328 -16.01 -26.75 -9.26
N ILE A 329 -16.75 -26.80 -10.37
CA ILE A 329 -17.98 -26.00 -10.59
C ILE A 329 -18.97 -26.12 -9.42
N LYS A 330 -19.12 -27.32 -8.86
CA LYS A 330 -20.00 -27.57 -7.68
C LYS A 330 -19.64 -26.72 -6.46
N LYS A 331 -18.37 -26.35 -6.28
CA LYS A 331 -17.94 -25.49 -5.16
C LYS A 331 -18.24 -24.03 -5.46
N VAL A 332 -17.97 -23.57 -6.67
CA VAL A 332 -18.33 -22.21 -7.12
C VAL A 332 -19.82 -21.96 -6.94
N ALA A 333 -20.67 -22.89 -7.41
CA ALA A 333 -22.12 -22.83 -7.21
C ALA A 333 -22.50 -22.63 -5.74
N LYS A 334 -21.87 -23.38 -4.81
CA LYS A 334 -22.11 -23.26 -3.37
C LYS A 334 -21.64 -21.93 -2.78
N TRP A 335 -20.52 -21.39 -3.25
CA TRP A 335 -20.00 -20.13 -2.76
C TRP A 335 -20.83 -18.96 -3.26
N LEU A 336 -21.13 -18.92 -4.56
CA LEU A 336 -22.00 -17.90 -5.14
C LEU A 336 -23.40 -17.93 -4.51
N THR A 337 -24.02 -19.10 -4.34
CA THR A 337 -25.31 -19.21 -3.62
C THR A 337 -25.25 -18.49 -2.28
N LYS A 338 -24.20 -18.71 -1.50
CA LYS A 338 -24.06 -18.09 -0.18
C LYS A 338 -23.81 -16.60 -0.26
N LEU A 339 -22.93 -16.16 -1.15
CA LEU A 339 -22.55 -14.75 -1.27
C LEU A 339 -23.69 -13.90 -1.84
N LEU A 340 -24.52 -14.45 -2.72
CA LEU A 340 -25.65 -13.72 -3.30
C LEU A 340 -26.94 -13.79 -2.46
N SER A 341 -26.97 -14.61 -1.40
CA SER A 341 -28.12 -14.70 -0.47
C SER A 341 -28.01 -13.74 0.73
N GLU A 342 -26.90 -13.03 0.85
CA GLU A 342 -26.68 -12.01 1.89
C GLU A 342 -27.09 -10.65 1.37
#